data_AF-A0A7J8LIK9-F1
#
_entry.id   AF-A0A7J8LIK9-F1
#
_cell.length_a   1.000
_cell.length_b   1.000
_cell.length_c   1.000
_cell.angle_alpha   90.00
_cell.angle_beta   90.00
_cell.angle_gamma   90.00
#
_symmetry.space_group_name_H-M   'P 1'
#
loop_
_entity.id
_entity.type
_entity.pdbx_description
1 polymer ?
#
loop_
_entity_poly.entity_id
_entity_poly.type
_entity_poly.pdbx_seq_one_letter_code
_entity_poly.pdbx_strand_id
1 'polypeptide(L)'
;DSEPKQEREQDENGNGSTQSTFSYEQLKAKSENPVTGIDFKRREAYLSDEEFQAVFGMEKEAFYKLPKWKQDMLKKKVDLF
;
A
#
# COMPACT_ATOMS: atom_id res chain seq x y z
N ASP A 1 11.28 -22.20 27.04
CA ASP A 1 11.67 -22.17 25.63
C ASP A 1 11.00 -20.95 25.02
N SER A 2 11.60 -19.77 25.22
CA SER A 2 12.51 -19.15 24.25
C SER A 2 11.73 -18.56 23.08
N GLU A 3 11.31 -17.29 23.23
CA GLU A 3 11.13 -16.44 22.06
C GLU A 3 12.50 -16.21 21.40
N PRO A 4 12.53 -15.97 20.08
CA PRO A 4 12.96 -14.63 19.71
C PRO A 4 12.21 -14.03 18.51
N LYS A 5 11.80 -12.78 18.69
CA LYS A 5 12.02 -11.62 17.81
C LYS A 5 12.02 -11.86 16.29
N GLN A 6 11.08 -11.22 15.61
CA GLN A 6 11.46 -10.39 14.47
C GLN A 6 10.63 -9.11 14.44
N GLU A 7 11.15 -8.13 15.18
CA GLU A 7 11.12 -6.71 14.85
C GLU A 7 11.23 -6.56 13.32
N ARG A 8 10.17 -6.08 12.66
CA ARG A 8 10.28 -5.48 11.34
C ARG A 8 10.13 -3.98 11.53
N GLU A 9 11.29 -3.44 11.86
CA GLU A 9 11.81 -2.12 11.59
C GLU A 9 10.81 -1.15 10.93
N GLN A 10 10.56 -0.08 11.67
CA GLN A 10 10.15 1.21 11.12
C GLN A 10 11.20 1.62 10.08
N ASP A 11 10.92 1.42 8.80
CA ASP A 11 11.71 2.03 7.73
C ASP A 11 11.07 3.38 7.37
N GLU A 12 11.38 4.39 8.20
CA GLU A 12 11.26 5.79 7.80
C GLU A 12 12.38 6.14 6.82
N ASN A 13 12.25 5.82 5.52
CA ASN A 13 12.82 6.69 4.47
C ASN A 13 12.29 6.43 3.05
N GLY A 14 11.06 6.87 2.78
CA GLY A 14 10.46 6.89 1.44
C GLY A 14 9.71 8.19 1.14
N ASN A 15 10.35 9.34 1.38
CA ASN A 15 9.98 10.69 0.95
C ASN A 15 8.63 10.84 0.18
N GLY A 16 7.53 11.14 0.89
CA GLY A 16 6.35 11.78 0.28
C GLY A 16 4.93 11.59 0.84
N SER A 17 4.62 10.74 1.84
CA SER A 17 3.20 10.58 2.28
C SER A 17 2.98 9.95 3.68
N THR A 18 3.79 10.29 4.68
CA THR A 18 3.80 9.65 6.02
C THR A 18 2.74 10.14 7.03
N GLN A 19 1.51 10.51 6.65
CA GLN A 19 0.51 10.89 7.69
C GLN A 19 -0.92 10.37 7.54
N SER A 20 -1.32 9.70 6.45
CA SER A 20 -2.70 9.24 6.35
C SER A 20 -2.81 7.90 5.62
N THR A 21 -2.93 6.84 6.40
CA THR A 21 -3.39 5.54 5.90
C THR A 21 -4.90 5.52 5.83
N PHE A 22 -5.46 5.05 4.72
CA PHE A 22 -6.90 4.90 4.51
C PHE A 22 -7.23 3.43 4.20
N SER A 23 -8.50 3.05 4.35
CA SER A 23 -8.92 1.68 3.99
C SER A 23 -8.88 1.46 2.48
N TYR A 24 -8.71 0.21 2.07
CA TYR A 24 -8.77 -0.16 0.65
C TYR A 24 -10.06 0.31 -0.02
N GLU A 25 -11.18 0.20 0.68
CA GLU A 25 -12.49 0.65 0.22
C GLU A 25 -12.63 2.16 0.09
N GLN A 26 -11.74 2.98 0.65
CA GLN A 26 -11.75 4.44 0.44
C GLN A 26 -10.81 4.86 -0.70
N LEU A 27 -9.81 4.03 -0.97
CA LEU A 27 -8.78 4.26 -1.98
C LEU A 27 -9.18 3.69 -3.33
N LYS A 28 -10.10 2.73 -3.41
CA LYS A 28 -10.54 2.12 -4.67
C LYS A 28 -11.12 3.15 -5.64
N ALA A 29 -10.87 2.99 -6.94
CA ALA A 29 -11.42 3.89 -7.96
C ALA A 29 -12.95 3.91 -8.03
N LYS A 30 -13.59 2.83 -7.54
CA LYS A 30 -15.05 2.65 -7.52
C LYS A 30 -15.67 2.76 -6.13
N SER A 31 -14.96 3.37 -5.19
CA SER A 31 -15.46 3.55 -3.82
C SER A 31 -16.67 4.47 -3.76
N GLU A 32 -17.65 4.15 -2.90
CA GLU A 32 -18.77 5.05 -2.62
C GLU A 32 -18.33 6.33 -1.88
N ASN A 33 -17.19 6.28 -1.16
CA ASN A 33 -16.64 7.41 -0.43
C ASN A 33 -15.14 7.59 -0.71
N PRO A 34 -14.78 8.10 -1.91
CA PRO A 34 -13.38 8.27 -2.28
C PRO A 34 -12.70 9.33 -1.40
N VAL A 35 -11.49 9.03 -0.94
CA VAL A 35 -10.69 10.02 -0.21
C VAL A 35 -10.32 11.17 -1.14
N THR A 36 -10.48 12.40 -0.65
CA THR A 36 -10.11 13.63 -1.35
C THR A 36 -8.76 14.14 -0.83
N GLY A 37 -7.97 14.75 -1.72
CA GLY A 37 -6.66 15.32 -1.35
C GLY A 37 -5.50 14.33 -1.30
N ILE A 38 -5.68 13.10 -1.79
CA ILE A 38 -4.61 12.11 -1.97
C ILE A 38 -4.11 12.05 -3.41
N ASP A 39 -2.90 11.52 -3.58
CA ASP A 39 -2.37 11.21 -4.89
C ASP A 39 -2.99 9.91 -5.42
N PHE A 40 -4.02 10.05 -6.26
CA PHE A 40 -4.70 8.92 -6.90
C PHE A 40 -3.76 8.06 -7.77
N LYS A 41 -2.59 8.57 -8.15
CA LYS A 41 -1.59 7.78 -8.88
C LYS A 41 -0.77 6.88 -7.96
N ARG A 42 -0.87 7.05 -6.64
CA ARG A 42 -0.13 6.31 -5.61
C ARG A 42 -1.05 5.80 -4.50
N ARG A 43 -2.25 5.36 -4.84
CA ARG A 43 -3.24 4.88 -3.85
C ARG A 43 -2.68 3.78 -2.96
N GLU A 44 -1.82 2.93 -3.52
CA GLU A 44 -1.17 1.85 -2.81
C GLU A 44 -0.22 2.34 -1.69
N ALA A 45 0.32 3.56 -1.79
CA ALA A 45 1.14 4.18 -0.75
C ALA A 45 0.32 4.62 0.47
N TYR A 46 -1.00 4.80 0.30
CA TYR A 46 -1.92 5.23 1.34
C TYR A 46 -2.65 4.08 2.02
N LEU A 47 -2.45 2.83 1.60
CA LEU A 47 -2.97 1.67 2.33
C LEU A 47 -2.20 1.49 3.65
N SER A 48 -2.79 0.88 4.66
CA SER A 48 -2.01 0.30 5.76
C SER A 48 -1.23 -0.92 5.24
N ASP A 49 -0.19 -1.36 5.96
CA ASP A 49 0.58 -2.53 5.54
C ASP A 49 -0.26 -3.81 5.57
N GLU A 50 -1.17 -3.93 6.54
CA GLU A 50 -2.14 -5.02 6.65
C GLU A 50 -3.08 -5.07 5.44
N GLU A 51 -3.69 -3.93 5.09
CA GLU A 51 -4.60 -3.83 3.93
C GLU A 51 -3.82 -4.06 2.62
N PHE A 52 -2.62 -3.52 2.52
CA PHE A 52 -1.76 -3.75 1.36
C PHE A 52 -1.45 -5.23 1.19
N GLN A 53 -1.08 -5.92 2.27
CA GLN A 53 -0.83 -7.35 2.23
C GLN A 53 -2.10 -8.15 1.93
N ALA A 54 -3.27 -7.75 2.43
CA ALA A 54 -4.54 -8.40 2.11
C ALA A 54 -4.94 -8.22 0.62
N VAL A 55 -4.70 -7.04 0.06
CA VAL A 55 -5.09 -6.67 -1.31
C VAL A 55 -4.09 -7.19 -2.35
N PHE A 56 -2.79 -7.01 -2.12
CA PHE A 56 -1.73 -7.39 -3.05
C PHE A 56 -1.12 -8.77 -2.75
N GLY A 57 -1.36 -9.33 -1.57
CA GLY A 57 -0.78 -10.61 -1.16
C GLY A 57 0.72 -10.55 -0.87
N MET A 58 1.29 -9.35 -0.73
CA MET A 58 2.71 -9.13 -0.49
C MET A 58 2.92 -7.83 0.28
N GLU A 59 4.11 -7.65 0.86
CA GLU A 59 4.46 -6.42 1.56
C GLU A 59 4.71 -5.26 0.59
N LYS A 60 4.49 -4.02 1.06
CA LYS A 60 4.76 -2.80 0.28
C LYS A 60 6.17 -2.75 -0.26
N GLU A 61 7.15 -3.09 0.56
CA GLU A 61 8.55 -3.12 0.14
C GLU A 61 8.78 -4.10 -1.02
N ALA A 62 8.19 -5.30 -0.93
CA ALA A 62 8.29 -6.30 -1.99
C ALA A 62 7.66 -5.78 -3.29
N PHE A 63 6.53 -5.07 -3.19
CA PHE A 63 5.89 -4.43 -4.34
C PHE A 63 6.75 -3.35 -4.98
N TYR A 64 7.35 -2.45 -4.20
CA TYR A 64 8.20 -1.37 -4.73
C TYR A 64 9.51 -1.90 -5.33
N LYS A 65 9.96 -3.09 -4.91
CA LYS A 65 11.08 -3.82 -5.55
C LYS A 65 10.71 -4.40 -6.92
N LEU A 66 9.43 -4.52 -7.27
CA LEU A 66 9.00 -5.02 -8.58
C LEU A 66 9.24 -3.97 -9.68
N PRO A 67 9.46 -4.40 -10.93
CA PRO A 67 9.54 -3.46 -12.04
C PRO A 67 8.20 -2.74 -12.26
N LYS A 68 8.27 -1.50 -12.77
CA LYS A 68 7.14 -0.57 -12.88
C LYS A 68 5.93 -1.14 -13.64
N TRP A 69 6.18 -1.91 -14.71
CA TRP A 69 5.12 -2.60 -15.47
C TRP A 69 4.32 -3.59 -14.62
N LYS A 70 4.97 -4.25 -13.66
CA LYS A 70 4.34 -5.23 -12.77
C LYS A 70 3.59 -4.52 -11.63
N GLN A 71 4.13 -3.41 -11.12
CA GLN A 71 3.43 -2.53 -10.18
C GLN A 71 2.12 -2.02 -10.79
N ASP A 72 2.15 -1.50 -12.02
CA ASP A 72 0.96 -1.01 -12.72
C ASP A 72 -0.07 -2.12 -12.98
N MET A 73 0.40 -3.32 -13.36
CA MET A 73 -0.48 -4.48 -13.56
C MET A 73 -1.19 -4.88 -12.26
N LEU A 74 -0.47 -4.92 -11.15
CA LEU A 74 -1.03 -5.25 -9.83
C LEU A 74 -2.03 -4.16 -9.37
N LYS A 75 -1.69 -2.88 -9.52
CA LYS A 75 -2.59 -1.77 -9.18
C LYS A 75 -3.90 -1.82 -9.95
N LYS A 76 -3.83 -2.12 -11.25
CA LYS A 76 -5.04 -2.34 -12.08
C LYS A 76 -5.86 -3.53 -11.61
N LYS A 77 -5.22 -4.62 -11.16
CA LYS A 77 -5.90 -5.83 -10.67
C LYS A 77 -6.76 -5.55 -9.43
N VAL A 78 -6.37 -4.57 -8.63
CA VAL A 78 -7.04 -4.20 -7.38
C VAL A 78 -7.80 -2.88 -7.48
N ASP A 79 -8.03 -2.37 -8.70
CA ASP A 79 -8.71 -1.09 -8.95
C ASP A 79 -8.10 0.12 -8.19
N LEU A 80 -6.78 0.08 -7.94
CA LEU A 80 -5.98 1.17 -7.34
C LEU A 80 -5.16 1.94 -8.38
N PHE A 81 -5.60 1.93 -9.64
CA PHE A 81 -5.05 2.75 -10.71
C PHE A 81 -5.61 4.18 -10.71
#